data_AF-A0A973G2G0-F1
#
_entry.id   AF-A0A973G2G0-F1
#
_cell.length_a   1.000
_cell.length_b   1.000
_cell.length_c   1.000
_cell.angle_alpha   90.00
_cell.angle_beta   90.00
_cell.angle_gamma   90.00
#
_symmetry.space_group_name_H-M   'P 1'
#
loop_
_entity.id
_entity.type
_entity.pdbx_description
1 polymer ?
#
loop_
_entity_poly.entity_id
_entity_poly.type
_entity_poly.pdbx_seq_one_letter_code
_entity_poly.pdbx_strand_id
1 'polypeptide(L)'
;MNFLDMRTVIFTMLVTNSLCTLLLIFLWRQNRSRFEGIHCWVADFALQTAALLLIVTRGGISDWMSIVLSNTMVVAGSIIGYRGLELFVRKKVPQIQNLVLLAVFPLIHSYYTFVQPSLAARTLNISTALLIVCCQCLWLLFRGVGPAMRLQTQGVGIVFGAFCMLSIVRIVNFFLSSPSKNDFFHSG
;
A
#
# COMPACT_ATOMS: atom_id res chain seq x y z
N MET A 1 -5.84 -3.93 28.74
CA MET A 1 -4.42 -4.18 28.44
C MET A 1 -4.15 -3.77 26.99
N ASN A 2 -3.68 -2.54 26.76
CA ASN A 2 -3.32 -2.04 25.43
C ASN A 2 -1.96 -2.65 25.03
N PHE A 3 -1.96 -3.87 24.50
CA PHE A 3 -0.70 -4.61 24.27
C PHE A 3 0.16 -3.96 23.17
N LEU A 4 -0.42 -3.10 22.32
CA LEU A 4 0.30 -2.17 21.44
C LEU A 4 -0.51 -0.88 21.34
N ASP A 5 0.03 0.23 21.86
CA ASP A 5 -0.50 1.55 21.56
C ASP A 5 -0.33 1.81 20.05
N MET A 6 -1.43 2.13 19.38
CA MET A 6 -1.47 2.42 17.93
C MET A 6 -0.44 3.50 17.55
N ARG A 7 -0.19 4.47 18.45
CA ARG A 7 0.83 5.50 18.24
C ARG A 7 2.23 4.92 18.13
N THR A 8 2.58 3.98 19.01
CA THR A 8 3.88 3.30 19.01
C THR A 8 4.05 2.49 17.73
N VAL A 9 3.02 1.78 17.29
CA VAL A 9 3.06 1.00 16.04
C VAL A 9 3.35 1.90 14.85
N ILE A 10 2.61 3.01 14.70
CA ILE A 10 2.80 3.95 13.60
C ILE A 10 4.20 4.60 13.66
N PHE A 11 4.67 4.95 14.86
CA PHE A 11 6.00 5.52 15.05
C PHE A 11 7.12 4.54 14.66
N THR A 12 7.03 3.28 15.09
CA THR A 12 7.98 2.25 14.68
C THR A 12 7.95 2.03 13.17
N MET A 13 6.77 1.99 12.55
CA MET A 13 6.63 1.90 11.09
C MET A 13 7.32 3.08 10.39
N LEU A 14 7.17 4.30 10.90
CA LEU A 14 7.82 5.47 10.33
C LEU A 14 9.35 5.36 10.39
N VAL A 15 9.91 4.96 11.53
CA VAL A 15 11.37 4.81 11.71
C VAL A 15 11.89 3.71 10.81
N THR A 16 11.26 2.52 10.81
CA THR A 16 11.67 1.40 9.95
C THR A 16 11.60 1.78 8.48
N ASN A 17 10.51 2.41 8.02
CA ASN A 17 10.35 2.77 6.62
C ASN A 17 11.36 3.86 6.19
N SER A 18 11.68 4.81 7.07
CA SER A 18 12.73 5.80 6.84
C SER A 18 14.10 5.15 6.69
N LEU A 19 14.44 4.21 7.58
CA LEU A 19 15.69 3.45 7.49
C LEU A 19 15.76 2.63 6.19
N CYS A 20 14.70 1.91 5.83
CA CYS A 20 14.62 1.17 4.58
C CYS A 20 14.80 2.11 3.36
N THR A 21 14.15 3.27 3.38
CA THR A 21 14.30 4.28 2.32
C THR A 21 15.76 4.73 2.18
N LEU A 22 16.43 5.06 3.29
CA LEU A 22 17.84 5.47 3.29
C LEU A 22 18.77 4.37 2.77
N LEU A 23 18.57 3.13 3.22
CA LEU A 23 19.35 1.98 2.76
C LEU A 23 19.16 1.74 1.26
N LEU A 24 17.93 1.84 0.75
CA LEU A 24 17.65 1.70 -0.67
C LEU A 24 18.24 2.85 -1.49
N ILE A 25 18.23 4.09 -0.98
CA ILE A 25 18.90 5.22 -1.64
C ILE A 25 20.41 4.97 -1.74
N PHE A 26 21.02 4.44 -0.67
CA PHE A 26 22.44 4.11 -0.66
C PHE A 26 22.77 2.99 -1.66
N LEU A 27 22.01 1.89 -1.63
CA LEU A 27 22.12 0.79 -2.58
C LEU A 27 21.92 1.25 -4.02
N TRP A 28 20.95 2.14 -4.25
CA TRP A 28 20.72 2.73 -5.56
C TRP A 28 21.93 3.54 -6.03
N ARG A 29 22.46 4.43 -5.18
CA ARG A 29 23.65 5.22 -5.52
C ARG A 29 24.86 4.34 -5.82
N GLN A 30 25.08 3.29 -5.03
CA GLN A 30 26.22 2.38 -5.20
C GLN A 30 26.09 1.49 -6.43
N ASN A 31 24.87 1.08 -6.80
CA ASN A 31 24.63 0.05 -7.79
C ASN A 31 23.85 0.55 -9.02
N ARG A 32 23.81 1.87 -9.22
CA ARG A 32 22.98 2.54 -10.25
C ARG A 32 23.19 2.03 -11.67
N SER A 33 24.36 1.45 -11.97
CA SER A 33 24.72 0.93 -13.30
C SER A 33 24.40 -0.56 -13.49
N ARG A 34 24.16 -1.32 -12.41
CA ARG A 34 24.12 -2.80 -12.47
C ARG A 34 22.71 -3.38 -12.44
N PHE A 35 21.75 -2.70 -11.83
CA PHE A 35 20.38 -3.21 -11.66
C PHE A 35 19.33 -2.16 -12.06
N GLU A 36 18.67 -2.40 -13.18
CA GLU A 36 17.47 -1.65 -13.57
C GLU A 36 16.31 -2.01 -12.63
N GLY A 37 15.68 -1.01 -12.02
CA GLY A 37 14.51 -1.17 -11.14
C GLY A 37 14.70 -0.72 -9.69
N ILE A 38 15.94 -0.58 -9.17
CA ILE A 38 16.17 -0.13 -7.78
C ILE A 38 15.59 1.28 -7.53
N HIS A 39 15.62 2.15 -8.54
CA HIS A 39 15.04 3.50 -8.44
C HIS A 39 13.52 3.48 -8.17
N CYS A 40 12.79 2.49 -8.69
CA CYS A 40 11.38 2.31 -8.40
C CYS A 40 11.16 1.92 -6.93
N TRP A 41 11.98 1.01 -6.40
CA TRP A 41 11.92 0.63 -4.98
C TRP A 41 12.24 1.81 -4.05
N VAL A 42 13.20 2.66 -4.41
CA VAL A 42 13.48 3.91 -3.68
C VAL A 42 12.25 4.83 -3.69
N ALA A 43 11.64 5.03 -4.85
CA ALA A 43 10.47 5.91 -4.99
C ALA A 43 9.24 5.38 -4.22
N ASP A 44 9.00 4.06 -4.23
CA ASP A 44 7.97 3.42 -3.41
C ASP A 44 8.19 3.68 -1.91
N PHE A 45 9.36 3.31 -1.38
CA PHE A 45 9.66 3.50 0.04
C PHE A 45 9.64 4.98 0.47
N ALA A 46 10.09 5.89 -0.40
CA ALA A 46 10.00 7.32 -0.16
C ALA A 46 8.54 7.81 -0.07
N LEU A 47 7.67 7.37 -0.98
CA LEU A 47 6.24 7.69 -0.95
C LEU A 47 5.56 7.11 0.29
N GLN A 48 5.86 5.88 0.67
CA GLN A 48 5.33 5.28 1.89
C GLN A 48 5.80 6.02 3.15
N THR A 49 7.04 6.49 3.18
CA THR A 49 7.56 7.29 4.30
C THR A 49 6.85 8.63 4.38
N ALA A 50 6.66 9.31 3.24
CA ALA A 50 5.92 10.56 3.17
C ALA A 50 4.46 10.38 3.60
N ALA A 51 3.81 9.28 3.19
CA ALA A 51 2.45 8.95 3.62
C ALA A 51 2.36 8.74 5.14
N LEU A 52 3.31 8.02 5.74
CA LEU A 52 3.35 7.82 7.20
C LEU A 52 3.57 9.13 7.95
N LEU A 53 4.43 10.03 7.46
CA LEU A 53 4.60 11.37 8.04
C LEU A 53 3.29 12.17 8.04
N LEU A 54 2.54 12.14 6.93
CA LEU A 54 1.22 12.77 6.82
C LEU A 54 0.19 12.17 7.79
N ILE A 55 0.29 10.87 8.09
CA ILE A 55 -0.60 10.19 9.05
C ILE A 55 -0.22 10.55 10.50
N VAL A 56 1.07 10.62 10.83
CA VAL A 56 1.53 10.99 12.19
C VAL A 56 1.20 12.43 12.53
N THR A 57 1.27 13.32 11.54
CA THR A 57 0.94 14.76 11.68
C THR A 57 -0.57 15.03 11.67
N ARG A 58 -1.40 13.99 11.66
CA ARG A 58 -2.86 14.11 11.69
C ARG A 58 -3.33 14.88 12.92
N GLY A 59 -4.20 15.87 12.71
CA GLY A 59 -4.67 16.80 13.73
C GLY A 59 -3.95 18.16 13.72
N GLY A 60 -2.81 18.29 13.03
CA GLY A 60 -2.13 19.57 12.78
C GLY A 60 -2.23 20.10 11.34
N ILE A 61 -2.61 19.24 10.39
CA ILE A 61 -2.79 19.55 8.96
C ILE A 61 -4.22 19.28 8.52
N SER A 62 -4.61 19.81 7.35
CA SER A 62 -5.92 19.55 6.74
C SER A 62 -6.20 18.05 6.62
N ASP A 63 -7.40 17.64 7.04
CA ASP A 63 -7.86 16.24 6.97
C ASP A 63 -7.75 15.66 5.56
N TRP A 64 -7.86 16.51 4.53
CA TRP A 64 -7.66 16.09 3.14
C TRP A 64 -6.25 15.56 2.89
N MET A 65 -5.22 16.28 3.34
CA MET A 65 -3.82 15.88 3.14
C MET A 65 -3.50 14.65 3.99
N SER A 66 -3.96 14.62 5.24
CA SER A 66 -3.64 13.52 6.14
C SER A 66 -4.36 12.22 5.76
N ILE A 67 -5.55 12.28 5.15
CA ILE A 67 -6.37 11.11 4.83
C ILE A 67 -6.33 10.77 3.34
N VAL A 68 -6.60 11.72 2.45
CA VAL A 68 -6.70 11.42 1.01
C VAL A 68 -5.33 11.33 0.37
N LEU A 69 -4.49 12.33 0.59
CA LEU A 69 -3.16 12.37 -0.02
C LEU A 69 -2.26 11.23 0.50
N SER A 70 -2.27 10.97 1.81
CA SER A 70 -1.48 9.87 2.40
C SER A 70 -1.85 8.50 1.80
N ASN A 71 -3.15 8.17 1.73
CA ASN A 71 -3.59 6.90 1.17
C ASN A 71 -3.32 6.81 -0.34
N THR A 72 -3.43 7.92 -1.06
CA THR A 72 -3.06 7.98 -2.47
C THR A 72 -1.56 7.73 -2.65
N MET A 73 -0.71 8.29 -1.78
CA MET A 73 0.73 8.03 -1.78
C MET A 73 1.05 6.56 -1.50
N VAL A 74 0.33 5.90 -0.59
CA VAL A 74 0.51 4.45 -0.32
C VAL A 74 0.19 3.61 -1.56
N VAL A 75 -0.93 3.89 -2.22
CA VAL A 75 -1.33 3.17 -3.45
C VAL A 75 -0.36 3.48 -4.61
N ALA A 76 0.03 4.75 -4.78
CA ALA A 76 1.01 5.15 -5.77
C ALA A 76 2.37 4.46 -5.55
N GLY A 77 2.85 4.42 -4.30
CA GLY A 77 4.08 3.73 -3.92
C GLY A 77 4.00 2.25 -4.30
N SER A 78 2.90 1.59 -3.93
CA SER A 78 2.67 0.17 -4.25
C SER A 78 2.70 -0.12 -5.76
N ILE A 79 2.12 0.76 -6.58
CA ILE A 79 2.16 0.65 -8.05
C ILE A 79 3.58 0.83 -8.59
N ILE A 80 4.34 1.80 -8.06
CA ILE A 80 5.75 1.99 -8.45
C ILE A 80 6.59 0.79 -8.02
N GLY A 81 6.34 0.22 -6.83
CA GLY A 81 6.96 -1.02 -6.35
C GLY A 81 6.69 -2.19 -7.30
N TYR A 82 5.44 -2.34 -7.77
CA TYR A 82 5.09 -3.34 -8.79
C TYR A 82 5.89 -3.13 -10.09
N ARG A 83 6.03 -1.90 -10.56
CA ARG A 83 6.87 -1.59 -11.73
C ARG A 83 8.36 -1.88 -11.48
N GLY A 84 8.83 -1.70 -10.25
CA GLY A 84 10.17 -2.11 -9.83
C GLY A 84 10.37 -3.63 -9.94
N LEU A 85 9.34 -4.42 -9.63
CA LEU A 85 9.34 -5.87 -9.76
C LEU A 85 9.34 -6.31 -11.23
N GLU A 86 8.58 -5.64 -12.09
CA GLU A 86 8.59 -5.87 -13.54
C GLU A 86 9.95 -5.66 -14.17
N LEU A 87 10.61 -4.55 -13.82
CA LEU A 87 11.97 -4.24 -14.28
C LEU A 87 12.97 -5.29 -13.78
N PHE A 88 12.83 -5.73 -12.53
CA PHE A 88 13.68 -6.78 -11.95
C PHE A 88 13.53 -8.12 -12.68
N VAL A 89 12.29 -8.51 -13.01
CA VAL A 89 11.97 -9.75 -13.77
C VAL A 89 12.19 -9.56 -15.28
N ARG A 90 12.51 -8.34 -15.74
CA ARG A 90 12.66 -7.94 -17.14
C ARG A 90 11.44 -8.26 -18.01
N LYS A 91 10.24 -8.24 -17.42
CA LYS A 91 8.96 -8.41 -18.15
C LYS A 91 8.15 -7.13 -18.05
N LYS A 92 7.83 -6.54 -19.21
CA LYS A 92 6.96 -5.38 -19.32
C LYS A 92 5.50 -5.84 -19.38
N VAL A 93 4.67 -5.44 -18.42
CA VAL A 93 3.21 -5.62 -18.47
C VAL A 93 2.58 -4.24 -18.75
N PRO A 94 1.47 -4.16 -19.51
CA PRO A 94 0.78 -2.90 -19.74
C PRO A 94 0.27 -2.29 -18.42
N GLN A 95 0.75 -1.07 -18.11
CA GLN A 95 0.46 -0.34 -16.86
C GLN A 95 -0.85 0.48 -16.89
N ILE A 96 -1.67 0.32 -17.94
CA ILE A 96 -2.90 1.12 -18.13
C ILE A 96 -3.88 0.88 -16.97
N GLN A 97 -4.01 -0.38 -16.52
CA GLN A 97 -4.88 -0.73 -15.40
C GLN A 97 -4.46 -0.02 -14.10
N ASN A 98 -3.15 0.10 -13.86
CA ASN A 98 -2.62 0.76 -12.66
C ASN A 98 -2.76 2.28 -12.73
N LEU A 99 -2.64 2.87 -13.91
CA LEU A 99 -2.90 4.30 -14.11
C LEU A 99 -4.39 4.63 -13.85
N VAL A 100 -5.30 3.81 -14.37
CA VAL A 100 -6.74 3.94 -14.13
C VAL A 100 -7.05 3.77 -12.64
N LEU A 101 -6.46 2.77 -11.99
CA LEU A 101 -6.62 2.55 -10.55
C LEU A 101 -6.16 3.78 -9.75
N LEU A 102 -5.00 4.36 -10.08
CA LEU A 102 -4.45 5.53 -9.41
C LEU A 102 -5.30 6.80 -9.62
N ALA A 103 -5.97 6.93 -10.77
CA ALA A 103 -6.87 8.05 -11.03
C ALA A 103 -8.23 7.89 -10.32
N VAL A 104 -8.80 6.69 -10.32
CA VAL A 104 -10.13 6.41 -9.76
C VAL A 104 -10.09 6.34 -8.23
N PHE A 105 -9.03 5.77 -7.66
CA PHE A 105 -8.88 5.60 -6.21
C PHE A 105 -9.06 6.89 -5.39
N PRO A 106 -8.35 8.01 -5.65
CA PRO A 106 -8.48 9.24 -4.88
C PRO A 106 -9.85 9.90 -5.05
N LEU A 107 -10.53 9.71 -6.19
CA LEU A 107 -11.89 10.22 -6.41
C LEU A 107 -12.89 9.53 -5.48
N ILE A 108 -12.89 8.19 -5.48
CA ILE A 108 -13.73 7.39 -4.58
C ILE A 108 -13.38 7.67 -3.12
N HIS A 109 -12.08 7.76 -2.81
CA HIS A 109 -11.62 7.99 -1.44
C HIS A 109 -11.96 9.39 -0.93
N SER A 110 -11.91 10.42 -1.79
CA SER A 110 -12.31 11.78 -1.43
C SER A 110 -13.83 11.90 -1.23
N TYR A 111 -14.63 11.18 -2.03
CA TYR A 111 -16.08 11.09 -1.85
C TYR A 111 -16.46 10.52 -0.47
N TYR A 112 -15.89 9.37 -0.08
CA TYR A 112 -16.06 8.82 1.26
C TYR A 112 -15.37 9.64 2.36
N THR A 113 -14.52 10.59 1.99
CA THR A 113 -13.87 11.48 2.95
C THR A 113 -14.77 12.64 3.36
N PHE A 114 -15.40 13.31 2.39
CA PHE A 114 -16.15 14.54 2.64
C PHE A 114 -17.67 14.40 2.58
N VAL A 115 -18.18 13.50 1.73
CA VAL A 115 -19.63 13.41 1.50
C VAL A 115 -20.27 12.43 2.47
N GLN A 116 -19.69 11.24 2.62
CA GLN A 116 -20.20 10.21 3.53
C GLN A 116 -19.06 9.61 4.36
N PRO A 117 -18.75 10.21 5.53
CA PRO A 117 -17.62 9.79 6.36
C PRO A 117 -17.86 8.42 6.99
N SER A 118 -17.53 7.37 6.24
CA SER A 118 -17.57 5.98 6.71
C SER A 118 -16.16 5.41 6.72
N LEU A 119 -15.64 5.18 7.93
CA LEU A 119 -14.32 4.55 8.11
C LEU A 119 -14.27 3.18 7.42
N ALA A 120 -15.35 2.42 7.50
CA ALA A 120 -15.48 1.10 6.89
C ALA A 120 -15.31 1.12 5.36
N ALA A 121 -15.97 2.04 4.65
CA ALA A 121 -15.85 2.14 3.19
C ALA A 121 -14.46 2.59 2.75
N ARG A 122 -13.83 3.52 3.50
CA ARG A 122 -12.44 3.94 3.24
C ARG A 122 -11.46 2.76 3.41
N THR A 123 -11.61 1.97 4.48
CA THR A 123 -10.79 0.77 4.69
C THR A 123 -11.00 -0.27 3.60
N LEU A 124 -12.23 -0.45 3.12
CA LEU A 124 -12.54 -1.34 2.00
C LEU A 124 -11.88 -0.85 0.70
N ASN A 125 -11.97 0.44 0.39
CA ASN A 125 -11.40 1.02 -0.81
C ASN A 125 -9.86 0.82 -0.86
N ILE A 126 -9.17 1.15 0.23
CA ILE A 126 -7.72 0.93 0.35
C ILE A 126 -7.37 -0.56 0.23
N SER A 127 -8.09 -1.42 0.94
CA SER A 127 -7.83 -2.86 0.94
C SER A 127 -8.06 -3.48 -0.45
N THR A 128 -9.06 -2.99 -1.18
CA THR A 128 -9.35 -3.44 -2.55
C THR A 128 -8.26 -2.99 -3.52
N ALA A 129 -7.83 -1.72 -3.45
CA ALA A 129 -6.75 -1.22 -4.28
C ALA A 129 -5.44 -2.00 -4.03
N LEU A 130 -5.09 -2.24 -2.76
CA LEU A 130 -3.90 -2.99 -2.40
C LEU A 130 -4.01 -4.46 -2.84
N LEU A 131 -5.18 -5.09 -2.68
CA LEU A 131 -5.42 -6.46 -3.14
C LEU A 131 -5.18 -6.58 -4.65
N ILE A 132 -5.69 -5.65 -5.45
CA ILE A 132 -5.48 -5.63 -6.90
C ILE A 132 -3.98 -5.60 -7.23
N VAL A 133 -3.22 -4.71 -6.58
CA VAL A 133 -1.77 -4.60 -6.80
C VAL A 133 -1.04 -5.87 -6.33
N CYS A 134 -1.36 -6.39 -5.15
CA CYS A 134 -0.73 -7.60 -4.64
C CYS A 134 -1.04 -8.84 -5.48
N CYS A 135 -2.26 -8.97 -6.02
CA CYS A 135 -2.62 -10.03 -6.96
C CYS A 135 -1.82 -9.92 -8.26
N GLN A 136 -1.61 -8.71 -8.79
CA GLN A 136 -0.75 -8.48 -9.95
C GLN A 136 0.71 -8.88 -9.66
N CYS A 137 1.25 -8.51 -8.50
CA CYS A 137 2.58 -8.95 -8.05
C CYS A 137 2.66 -10.48 -7.99
N LEU A 138 1.68 -11.13 -7.37
CA LEU A 138 1.62 -12.58 -7.23
C LEU A 138 1.59 -13.26 -8.61
N TRP A 139 0.73 -12.78 -9.50
CA TRP A 139 0.62 -13.34 -10.85
C TRP A 139 1.93 -13.19 -11.64
N LEU A 140 2.58 -12.03 -11.55
CA LEU A 140 3.89 -11.78 -12.17
C LEU A 140 4.96 -12.73 -11.61
N LEU A 141 4.99 -12.96 -10.29
CA LEU A 141 5.98 -13.83 -9.65
C LEU A 141 5.75 -15.32 -9.97
N PHE A 142 4.50 -15.77 -10.04
CA PHE A 142 4.17 -17.17 -10.31
C PHE A 142 4.27 -17.55 -11.79
N ARG A 143 3.94 -16.62 -12.71
CA ARG A 143 3.82 -16.90 -14.14
C ARG A 143 4.86 -16.16 -15.00
N GLY A 144 5.45 -15.09 -14.49
CA GLY A 144 6.40 -14.25 -15.20
C GLY A 144 7.87 -14.65 -15.03
N VAL A 145 8.22 -15.34 -13.94
CA VAL A 145 9.60 -15.61 -13.54
C VAL A 145 10.12 -16.94 -14.10
N GLY A 146 11.31 -16.92 -14.70
CA GLY A 146 11.99 -18.13 -15.19
C GLY A 146 12.42 -19.06 -14.04
N PRO A 147 12.60 -20.37 -14.28
CA PRO A 147 12.85 -21.37 -13.24
C PRO A 147 14.07 -21.06 -12.36
N ALA A 148 15.11 -20.42 -12.90
CA ALA A 148 16.32 -20.05 -12.16
C ALA A 148 16.12 -18.91 -11.14
N MET A 149 15.18 -17.98 -11.37
CA MET A 149 14.90 -16.85 -10.47
C MET A 149 13.75 -17.15 -9.50
N ARG A 150 13.00 -18.23 -9.74
CA ARG A 150 11.81 -18.58 -8.97
C ARG A 150 12.14 -18.76 -7.49
N LEU A 151 13.26 -19.40 -7.15
CA LEU A 151 13.68 -19.62 -5.76
C LEU A 151 13.92 -18.30 -4.98
N GLN A 152 14.50 -17.30 -5.64
CA GLN A 152 14.77 -15.98 -5.02
C GLN A 152 13.49 -15.16 -4.89
N THR A 153 12.57 -15.27 -5.86
CA THR A 153 11.30 -14.54 -5.86
C THR A 153 10.20 -15.18 -5.01
N GLN A 154 10.32 -16.47 -4.65
CA GLN A 154 9.33 -17.20 -3.86
C GLN A 154 9.09 -16.59 -2.48
N GLY A 155 10.16 -16.15 -1.80
CA GLY A 155 10.03 -15.47 -0.50
C GLY A 155 9.19 -14.20 -0.60
N VAL A 156 9.43 -13.39 -1.63
CA VAL A 156 8.66 -12.17 -1.92
C VAL A 156 7.20 -12.52 -2.26
N GLY A 157 6.97 -13.59 -3.02
CA GLY A 157 5.63 -14.08 -3.35
C GLY A 157 4.81 -14.52 -2.13
N ILE A 158 5.44 -15.14 -1.13
CA ILE A 158 4.78 -15.52 0.13
C ILE A 158 4.33 -14.27 0.90
N VAL A 159 5.19 -13.25 0.99
CA VAL A 159 4.83 -11.99 1.66
C VAL A 159 3.63 -11.33 0.98
N PHE A 160 3.64 -11.22 -0.36
CA PHE A 160 2.49 -10.70 -1.11
C PHE A 160 1.24 -11.57 -0.96
N GLY A 161 1.39 -12.89 -0.88
CA GLY A 161 0.28 -13.80 -0.60
C GLY A 161 -0.35 -13.56 0.77
N ALA A 162 0.48 -13.35 1.81
CA ALA A 162 0.00 -12.98 3.14
C ALA A 162 -0.72 -11.63 3.13
N PHE A 163 -0.21 -10.64 2.40
CA PHE A 163 -0.89 -9.35 2.22
C PHE A 163 -2.25 -9.50 1.50
N CYS A 164 -2.35 -10.36 0.48
CA CYS A 164 -3.62 -10.67 -0.16
C CYS A 164 -4.61 -11.28 0.84
N MET A 165 -4.15 -12.25 1.64
CA MET A 165 -4.98 -12.90 2.66
C MET A 165 -5.48 -11.90 3.70
N LEU A 166 -4.61 -11.03 4.21
CA LEU A 166 -4.99 -9.96 5.14
C LEU A 166 -6.03 -9.00 4.51
N SER A 167 -5.85 -8.66 3.24
CA SER A 167 -6.79 -7.80 2.52
C SER A 167 -8.15 -8.46 2.32
N ILE A 168 -8.18 -9.77 2.02
CA ILE A 168 -9.41 -10.56 1.94
C ILE A 168 -10.10 -10.61 3.30
N VAL A 169 -9.37 -10.90 4.38
CA VAL A 169 -9.92 -10.92 5.74
C VAL A 169 -10.55 -9.57 6.09
N ARG A 170 -9.92 -8.44 5.71
CA ARG A 170 -10.51 -7.11 5.92
C ARG A 170 -11.80 -6.91 5.13
N ILE A 171 -11.85 -7.34 3.88
CA ILE A 171 -13.06 -7.25 3.04
C ILE A 171 -14.17 -8.15 3.60
N VAL A 172 -13.85 -9.39 3.97
CA VAL A 172 -14.81 -10.33 4.59
C VAL A 172 -15.32 -9.77 5.92
N ASN A 173 -14.44 -9.21 6.76
CA ASN A 173 -14.85 -8.55 8.00
C ASN A 173 -15.78 -7.36 7.73
N PHE A 174 -15.58 -6.58 6.67
CA PHE A 174 -16.50 -5.52 6.29
C PHE A 174 -17.90 -6.09 5.97
N PHE A 175 -17.98 -7.14 5.16
CA PHE A 175 -19.27 -7.78 4.81
C PHE A 175 -19.94 -8.46 6.00
N LEU A 176 -19.17 -9.07 6.91
CA LEU A 176 -19.69 -9.65 8.15
C LEU A 176 -20.11 -8.58 9.18
N SER A 177 -19.58 -7.35 9.07
CA SER A 177 -19.79 -6.25 10.03
C SER A 177 -20.82 -5.19 9.58
N SER A 178 -21.64 -5.43 8.56
CA SER A 178 -22.82 -4.57 8.30
C SER A 178 -24.01 -5.33 7.73
N PRO A 179 -25.24 -5.22 8.31
CA PRO A 179 -25.72 -4.26 9.31
C PRO A 179 -26.33 -4.89 10.57
N SER A 180 -25.70 -4.74 11.74
CA SER A 180 -26.41 -4.93 13.03
C SER A 180 -25.99 -3.95 14.13
N LYS A 181 -25.39 -2.79 13.79
CA LYS A 181 -25.08 -1.71 14.75
C LYS A 181 -25.11 -0.32 14.08
N ASN A 182 -26.23 0.02 13.45
CA ASN A 182 -26.54 1.41 13.12
C ASN A 182 -27.13 2.21 14.30
N ASP A 183 -27.16 1.66 15.52
CA ASP A 183 -27.64 2.35 16.72
C ASP A 183 -26.48 2.92 17.56
N PHE A 184 -25.64 3.77 16.95
CA PHE A 184 -24.65 4.57 17.71
C PHE A 184 -25.09 6.04 17.91
N PHE A 185 -26.29 6.41 17.45
CA PHE A 185 -26.85 7.77 17.56
C PHE A 185 -28.24 7.84 18.22
N HIS A 186 -28.63 6.84 19.02
CA HIS A 186 -29.77 6.97 19.93
C HIS A 186 -29.42 6.49 21.34
N SER A 187 -28.99 7.43 22.16
CA SER A 187 -29.29 7.45 23.60
C SER A 187 -29.31 8.90 24.01
N GLY A 188 -30.49 9.36 24.42
CA GLY A 188 -30.73 10.70 24.96
C GLY A 188 -30.27 10.84 26.41
#